data_AF-A0A916GKX9-F1
#
_entry.id   AF-A0A916GKX9-F1
#
_cell.length_a   1.000
_cell.length_b   1.000
_cell.length_c   1.000
_cell.angle_alpha   90.00
_cell.angle_beta   90.00
_cell.angle_gamma   90.00
#
_symmetry.space_group_name_H-M   'P 1'
#
loop_
_entity.id
_entity.type
_entity.pdbx_description
1 polymer ?
#
loop_
_entity_poly.entity_id
_entity_poly.type
_entity_poly.pdbx_seq_one_letter_code
_entity_poly.pdbx_strand_id
1 'polypeptide(L)'
;MEDVKARVKALMHEIEFTHLKKDWVERLITGGIEREDAYKWVAEIGHVVDEYERSLRLLLGLLQENDIATVARKLESWLAYTRDMSIWKLEDATKELQGHYEKYLPSEPEDKEEPS
;
A
#
# COMPACT_ATOMS: atom_id res chain seq x y z
N MET A 1 -20.10 11.50 -14.56
CA MET A 1 -18.83 11.17 -15.25
C MET A 1 -17.76 12.21 -14.93
N GLU A 2 -18.04 13.51 -15.13
CA GLU A 2 -17.20 14.64 -14.69
C GLU A 2 -16.83 14.58 -13.19
N ASP A 3 -17.80 14.32 -12.31
CA ASP A 3 -17.58 14.21 -10.86
C ASP A 3 -16.60 13.09 -10.45
N VAL A 4 -16.77 11.90 -11.03
CA VAL A 4 -15.87 10.75 -10.79
C VAL A 4 -14.45 11.06 -11.25
N LYS A 5 -14.31 11.68 -12.43
CA LYS A 5 -13.01 12.09 -12.98
C LYS A 5 -12.32 13.14 -12.12
N ALA A 6 -13.07 14.11 -11.61
CA ALA A 6 -12.56 15.13 -10.69
C ALA A 6 -12.09 14.51 -9.36
N ARG A 7 -12.88 13.60 -8.79
CA ARG A 7 -12.52 12.88 -7.55
C ARG A 7 -11.27 12.01 -7.71
N VAL A 8 -11.12 11.31 -8.83
CA VAL A 8 -9.91 10.51 -9.13
C VAL A 8 -8.68 11.41 -9.28
N LYS A 9 -8.81 12.55 -9.96
CA LYS A 9 -7.72 13.53 -10.08
C LYS A 9 -7.32 14.13 -8.73
N ALA A 10 -8.31 14.46 -7.88
CA ALA A 10 -8.07 14.97 -6.54
C ALA A 10 -7.29 13.96 -5.70
N LEU A 11 -7.70 12.69 -5.70
CA LEU A 11 -6.97 11.61 -5.02
C LEU A 11 -5.53 11.45 -5.54
N MET A 12 -5.31 11.53 -6.86
CA MET A 12 -3.96 11.48 -7.42
C MET A 12 -3.08 12.68 -7.04
N HIS A 13 -3.66 13.85 -6.76
CA HIS A 13 -2.94 15.04 -6.32
C HIS A 13 -2.72 15.07 -4.80
N GLU A 14 -3.71 14.65 -4.01
CA GLU A 14 -3.58 14.55 -2.54
C GLU A 14 -2.53 13.53 -2.15
N ILE A 15 -2.44 12.44 -2.90
CA ILE A 15 -1.38 11.47 -2.70
C ILE A 15 -0.17 11.91 -3.51
N GLU A 16 0.60 12.86 -2.98
CA GLU A 16 1.97 13.10 -3.41
C GLU A 16 2.82 11.88 -3.03
N PHE A 17 2.67 10.80 -3.78
CA PHE A 17 3.19 9.47 -3.49
C PHE A 17 4.68 9.46 -3.15
N THR A 18 5.46 10.36 -3.75
CA THR A 18 6.88 10.56 -3.44
C THR A 18 7.12 11.18 -2.06
N HIS A 19 6.32 12.17 -1.64
CA HIS A 19 6.39 12.75 -0.31
C HIS A 19 5.85 11.79 0.75
N LEU A 20 4.78 11.05 0.44
CA LEU A 20 4.21 10.05 1.33
C LEU A 20 5.25 8.99 1.77
N LYS A 21 6.06 8.51 0.81
CA LYS A 21 7.14 7.54 1.10
C LYS A 21 8.22 8.15 1.99
N LYS A 22 8.66 9.38 1.70
CA LYS A 22 9.71 10.05 2.48
C LYS A 22 9.25 10.34 3.92
N ASP A 23 8.03 10.85 4.06
CA ASP A 23 7.46 11.23 5.35
C ASP A 23 7.19 10.01 6.24
N TRP A 24 6.87 8.85 5.64
CA TRP A 24 6.65 7.62 6.41
C TRP A 24 7.94 7.08 7.04
N VAL A 25 9.07 7.14 6.34
CA VAL A 25 10.36 6.73 6.93
C VAL A 25 10.67 7.58 8.15
N GLU A 26 10.56 8.91 8.01
CA GLU A 26 10.83 9.85 9.10
C GLU A 26 9.87 9.67 10.28
N ARG A 27 8.59 9.40 10.01
CA ARG A 27 7.57 9.11 11.04
C ARG A 27 7.85 7.80 11.78
N LEU A 28 8.20 6.73 11.07
CA LEU A 28 8.51 5.43 11.70
C LEU A 28 9.75 5.53 12.59
N ILE A 29 10.80 6.21 12.12
CA ILE A 29 12.01 6.47 12.93
C ILE A 29 11.66 7.29 14.17
N THR A 30 10.85 8.33 14.03
CA THR A 30 10.40 9.16 15.17
C THR A 30 9.57 8.36 16.17
N GLY A 31 8.83 7.36 15.70
CA GLY A 31 8.06 6.42 16.51
C GLY A 31 8.90 5.34 17.22
N GLY A 32 10.23 5.36 17.08
CA GLY A 32 11.14 4.42 17.73
C GLY A 32 11.48 3.18 16.90
N ILE A 33 11.07 3.12 15.63
CA ILE A 33 11.47 2.04 14.72
C ILE A 33 12.92 2.27 14.26
N GLU A 34 13.69 1.19 14.20
CA GLU A 34 15.07 1.26 13.73
C GLU A 34 15.11 1.69 12.25
N ARG A 35 16.13 2.48 11.89
CA ARG A 35 16.22 3.07 10.54
C ARG A 35 16.16 2.01 9.44
N GLU A 36 16.84 0.89 9.61
CA GLU A 36 16.87 -0.20 8.61
C GLU A 36 15.49 -0.82 8.39
N ASP A 37 14.78 -1.16 9.48
CA ASP A 37 13.41 -1.69 9.41
C ASP A 37 12.43 -0.65 8.85
N ALA A 38 12.56 0.62 9.22
CA ALA A 38 11.73 1.69 8.68
C ALA A 38 11.88 1.82 7.15
N TYR A 39 13.09 1.70 6.60
CA TYR A 39 13.30 1.68 5.16
C TYR A 39 12.72 0.43 4.50
N LYS A 40 12.89 -0.75 5.12
CA LYS A 40 12.32 -2.01 4.61
C LYS A 40 10.80 -1.92 4.54
N TRP A 41 10.14 -1.51 5.61
CA TRP A 41 8.69 -1.43 5.68
C TRP A 41 8.12 -0.38 4.71
N VAL A 42 8.78 0.77 4.57
CA VAL A 42 8.36 1.78 3.59
C VAL A 42 8.57 1.31 2.16
N ALA A 43 9.58 0.49 1.86
CA ALA A 43 9.72 -0.11 0.53
C ALA A 43 8.52 -1.02 0.21
N GLU A 44 8.12 -1.88 1.15
CA GLU A 44 6.95 -2.76 0.99
C GLU A 44 5.64 -1.99 0.82
N ILE A 45 5.41 -1.02 1.70
CA ILE A 45 4.31 -0.06 1.57
C ILE A 45 4.37 0.65 0.22
N GLY A 46 5.56 1.07 -0.20
CA GLY A 46 5.79 1.81 -1.41
C GLY A 46 5.30 1.06 -2.64
N HIS A 47 5.42 -0.28 -2.65
CA HIS A 47 4.86 -1.13 -3.70
C HIS A 47 3.33 -1.15 -3.72
N VAL A 48 2.68 -1.18 -2.55
CA VAL A 48 1.21 -1.10 -2.44
C VAL A 48 0.73 0.24 -2.97
N VAL A 49 1.39 1.30 -2.54
CA VAL A 49 1.13 2.69 -2.91
C VAL A 49 1.27 2.91 -4.42
N ASP A 50 2.33 2.37 -5.05
CA ASP A 50 2.53 2.43 -6.50
C ASP A 50 1.43 1.69 -7.28
N GLU A 51 0.93 0.57 -6.76
CA GLU A 51 -0.16 -0.19 -7.39
C GLU A 51 -1.49 0.56 -7.31
N TYR A 52 -1.77 1.23 -6.20
CA TYR A 52 -2.92 2.14 -6.07
C TYR A 52 -2.84 3.28 -7.11
N GLU A 53 -1.67 3.91 -7.26
CA GLU A 53 -1.47 4.96 -8.26
C GLU A 53 -1.73 4.44 -9.68
N ARG A 54 -1.15 3.29 -10.04
CA ARG A 54 -1.35 2.65 -11.35
C ARG A 54 -2.83 2.34 -11.60
N SER A 55 -3.53 1.84 -10.60
CA SER A 55 -4.96 1.53 -10.68
C SER A 55 -5.81 2.77 -10.92
N LEU A 56 -5.52 3.89 -10.23
CA LEU A 56 -6.20 5.16 -10.44
C LEU A 56 -5.93 5.75 -11.84
N ARG A 57 -4.68 5.65 -12.32
CA ARG A 57 -4.30 6.07 -13.69
C ARG A 57 -5.04 5.25 -14.75
N LEU A 58 -5.14 3.94 -14.57
CA LEU A 58 -5.90 3.07 -15.46
C LEU A 58 -7.38 3.49 -15.50
N LEU A 59 -8.00 3.67 -14.33
CA LEU A 59 -9.41 4.05 -14.23
C LEU A 59 -9.68 5.39 -14.92
N LEU A 60 -8.78 6.37 -14.77
CA LEU A 60 -8.86 7.64 -15.49
C LEU A 60 -8.76 7.45 -17.00
N GLY A 61 -7.88 6.55 -17.47
CA GLY A 61 -7.74 6.21 -18.88
C GLY A 61 -8.98 5.53 -19.45
N LEU A 62 -9.61 4.63 -18.70
CA LEU A 62 -10.86 3.97 -19.09
C LEU A 62 -12.02 4.96 -19.17
N LEU A 63 -12.10 5.92 -18.25
CA LEU A 63 -13.12 6.98 -18.27
C LEU A 63 -12.98 7.95 -19.47
N GLN A 64 -11.83 7.94 -20.14
CA GLN A 64 -11.58 8.75 -21.34
C GLN A 64 -11.75 7.95 -22.64
N GLU A 65 -11.89 6.64 -22.54
CA GLU A 65 -12.02 5.74 -23.68
C GLU A 65 -13.47 5.72 -24.18
N ASN A 66 -13.66 5.93 -25.49
CA ASN A 66 -14.98 5.92 -26.11
C ASN A 66 -15.30 4.57 -26.77
N ASP A 67 -14.28 3.73 -27.00
CA ASP A 67 -14.45 2.40 -27.57
C ASP A 67 -14.64 1.34 -26.46
N ILE A 68 -15.85 0.78 -26.40
CA ILE A 68 -16.24 -0.26 -25.43
C ILE A 68 -15.37 -1.52 -25.58
N ALA A 69 -14.98 -1.89 -26.80
CA ALA A 69 -14.13 -3.07 -27.01
C ALA A 69 -12.73 -2.87 -26.41
N THR A 70 -12.18 -1.67 -26.56
CA THR A 70 -10.91 -1.29 -25.93
C THR A 70 -11.02 -1.21 -24.42
N VAL A 71 -12.12 -0.70 -23.86
CA VAL A 71 -12.39 -0.73 -22.41
C VAL A 71 -12.38 -2.16 -21.87
N ALA A 72 -13.14 -3.07 -22.50
CA ALA A 72 -13.25 -4.46 -22.08
C ALA A 72 -11.89 -5.17 -22.08
N ARG A 73 -11.11 -5.04 -23.16
CA ARG A 73 -9.77 -5.64 -23.27
C ARG A 73 -8.78 -5.10 -22.23
N LYS A 74 -8.80 -3.78 -21.98
CA LYS A 74 -7.94 -3.14 -20.96
C LYS A 74 -8.30 -3.62 -19.55
N LEU A 75 -9.59 -3.79 -19.25
CA LEU A 75 -10.06 -4.35 -17.99
C LEU A 75 -9.65 -5.81 -17.81
N GLU A 76 -9.85 -6.66 -18.82
CA GLU A 76 -9.45 -8.08 -18.76
C GLU A 76 -7.94 -8.24 -18.52
N SER A 77 -7.12 -7.45 -19.23
CA SER A 77 -5.67 -7.47 -19.08
C SER A 77 -5.23 -7.05 -17.67
N TRP A 78 -5.89 -6.04 -17.10
CA TRP A 78 -5.59 -5.57 -15.75
C TRP A 78 -6.05 -6.56 -14.68
N LEU A 79 -7.21 -7.19 -14.83
CA LEU A 79 -7.69 -8.23 -13.92
C LEU A 79 -6.76 -9.45 -13.89
N ALA A 80 -6.24 -9.85 -15.06
CA ALA A 80 -5.24 -10.92 -15.14
C ALA A 80 -3.95 -10.53 -14.39
N TYR A 81 -3.42 -9.33 -14.66
CA TYR A 81 -2.19 -8.83 -14.02
C TYR A 81 -2.32 -8.68 -12.50
N THR A 82 -3.41 -8.08 -12.04
CA THR A 82 -3.64 -7.85 -10.60
C THR A 82 -3.89 -9.15 -9.86
N ARG A 83 -4.60 -10.12 -10.44
CA ARG A 83 -4.79 -11.44 -9.82
C ARG A 83 -3.47 -12.19 -9.61
N ASP A 84 -2.55 -12.11 -10.57
CA ASP A 84 -1.24 -12.76 -10.47
C ASP A 84 -0.31 -12.07 -9.46
N MET A 85 -0.44 -10.76 -9.26
CA MET A 85 0.43 -9.96 -8.37
C MET A 85 -0.10 -9.78 -6.94
N SER A 86 -1.41 -9.60 -6.75
CA SER A 86 -2.00 -9.22 -5.45
C SER A 86 -2.09 -10.37 -4.45
N ILE A 87 -2.30 -11.60 -4.93
CA ILE A 87 -2.37 -12.79 -4.07
C ILE A 87 -0.99 -13.09 -3.46
N TRP A 88 0.08 -12.97 -4.25
CA TRP A 88 1.45 -13.21 -3.77
C TRP A 88 1.95 -12.13 -2.81
N LYS A 89 1.68 -10.84 -3.08
CA LYS A 89 2.26 -9.74 -2.30
C LYS A 89 1.65 -9.54 -0.92
N LEU A 90 0.36 -9.84 -0.72
CA LEU A 90 -0.29 -9.61 0.58
C LEU A 90 0.02 -10.71 1.60
N GLU A 91 0.06 -11.98 1.18
CA GLU A 91 0.35 -13.09 2.11
C GLU A 91 1.82 -13.12 2.55
N ASP A 92 2.76 -12.87 1.63
CA ASP A 92 4.19 -12.91 1.94
C ASP A 92 4.65 -11.69 2.75
N ALA A 93 4.19 -10.48 2.40
CA ALA A 93 4.52 -9.28 3.16
C ALA A 93 3.98 -9.36 4.60
N THR A 94 2.78 -9.92 4.80
CA THR A 94 2.20 -10.06 6.14
C THR A 94 2.98 -11.08 6.99
N LYS A 95 3.45 -12.19 6.40
CA LYS A 95 4.28 -13.19 7.10
C LYS A 95 5.67 -12.68 7.44
N GLU A 96 6.33 -11.97 6.52
CA GLU A 96 7.64 -11.38 6.80
C GLU A 96 7.58 -10.30 7.88
N LEU A 97 6.51 -9.52 7.88
CA LEU A 97 6.33 -8.44 8.83
C LEU A 97 5.94 -8.95 10.24
N GLN A 98 5.16 -10.03 10.35
CA GLN A 98 4.73 -10.59 11.65
C GLN A 98 5.89 -10.89 12.61
N GLY A 99 7.00 -11.45 12.13
CA GLY A 99 8.17 -11.74 12.98
C GLY A 99 9.01 -10.51 13.34
N HIS A 100 8.90 -9.41 12.61
CA HIS A 100 9.71 -8.20 12.81
C HIS A 100 9.07 -7.18 13.77
N TYR A 101 7.74 -7.21 13.96
CA TYR A 101 7.06 -6.26 14.85
C TYR A 101 7.16 -6.63 16.34
N GLU A 102 7.34 -7.92 16.67
CA GLU A 102 7.37 -8.39 18.06
C GLU A 102 8.43 -7.69 18.91
N LYS A 103 9.59 -7.34 18.34
CA LYS A 103 10.66 -6.60 19.05
C LYS A 103 10.30 -5.14 19.38
N TYR A 104 9.27 -4.59 18.75
CA TYR A 104 8.80 -3.21 18.96
C TYR A 104 7.51 -3.15 19.79
N LEU A 105 6.87 -4.29 20.06
CA LEU A 105 5.73 -4.35 20.94
C LEU A 105 6.20 -4.14 22.39
N PRO A 106 5.47 -3.36 23.20
CA PRO A 106 5.74 -3.31 24.63
C PRO A 106 5.66 -4.73 25.16
N SER A 107 6.67 -5.14 25.94
CA SER A 107 6.66 -6.45 26.62
C SER A 107 5.33 -6.62 27.33
N GLU A 108 4.67 -7.76 27.12
CA GLU A 108 3.48 -8.07 27.90
C GLU A 108 3.85 -7.89 29.38
N PRO A 109 3.02 -7.19 30.18
CA PRO A 109 3.29 -7.07 31.58
C PRO A 109 3.44 -8.48 32.14
N GLU A 110 4.60 -8.78 32.73
CA GLU A 110 4.77 -10.02 33.48
C GLU A 110 3.63 -10.07 34.49
N ASP A 111 2.65 -10.94 34.25
CA ASP A 111 1.70 -11.35 35.25
C ASP A 111 2.56 -11.91 36.38
N LYS A 112 2.78 -11.06 37.39
CA LYS A 112 3.43 -11.49 38.63
C LYS A 112 2.54 -12.58 39.18
N GLU A 113 2.97 -13.82 39.03
CA GLU A 113 2.39 -14.96 39.75
C GLU A 113 2.36 -14.55 41.23
N GLU A 114 1.17 -14.27 41.75
CA GLU A 114 0.96 -14.13 43.19
C GLU A 114 1.32 -15.48 43.82
N PRO A 115 2.32 -15.55 44.72
CA PRO A 115 2.65 -16.79 45.37
C PRO A 115 1.47 -17.20 46.28
N SER A 116 0.82 -18.30 45.94
CA SER A 116 -0.12 -19.02 46.81
C SER A 116 0.60 -20.01 47.71
#